data_AF-V5BAI3-F1
#
_entry.id   AF-V5BAI3-F1
#
_cell.length_a   1.000
_cell.length_b   1.000
_cell.length_c   1.000
_cell.angle_alpha   90.00
_cell.angle_beta   90.00
_cell.angle_gamma   90.00
#
_symmetry.space_group_name_H-M   'P 1'
#
loop_
_entity.id
_entity.type
_entity.pdbx_description
1 polymer ?
#
loop_
_entity_poly.entity_id
_entity_poly.type
_entity_poly.pdbx_seq_one_letter_code
_entity_poly.pdbx_strand_id
1 'polypeptide(L)'
;MKAALGRQSRQVNLKDTDSQRILSSNPSASDVTEMILSERRLWAEAAVAFWRLASRQQIHLLSHVSTGALRELHRFCEGLLDHIRITFLSLAPTATPLQVLDCVSSLGTDHILFLLDTFCSPKGCISMEGGEETRGRELHTHVCRVLAEQDHLYWMTRVVRAFCDESWRVCSEKDEMSRASVSAIHGMLRCLLHCCATSAVCAHALIYTEPRPLVAQLLYGLRLRISSNTLIRPVVRDEPTRLGVALSSAPSLPTPTMRLPATKSALAEYLTSGRTNAFDEISREALNVAVAAVKRVAAHETPEVVIGLCHIVDVSSRSIVPSPKDEKQPSISTQIAMYENVLMALEALFQLLQVKEDEPWSQELVFRQEIVLQQILNHDLARAVERLLRHCPTILDADSTLFQSIGTLCTPPFTSSRRRRRPSTVSRVENSTQCFRETAIR
;
A
#
# COMPACT_ATOMS: atom_id res chain seq x y z
N MET A 1 25.10 -6.60 11.53
CA MET A 1 25.60 -5.34 10.93
C MET A 1 27.02 -5.47 10.39
N LYS A 2 28.08 -5.52 11.23
CA LYS A 2 29.48 -5.58 10.74
C LYS A 2 29.79 -6.75 9.78
N ALA A 3 29.22 -7.93 10.02
CA ALA A 3 29.38 -9.09 9.11
C ALA A 3 28.72 -8.87 7.74
N ALA A 4 27.59 -8.14 7.67
CA ALA A 4 26.93 -7.76 6.42
C ALA A 4 27.74 -6.69 5.67
N LEU A 5 28.18 -5.66 6.41
CA LEU A 5 29.01 -4.57 5.88
C LEU A 5 30.37 -5.07 5.36
N GLY A 6 30.98 -6.06 6.00
CA GLY A 6 32.25 -6.65 5.60
C GLY A 6 32.25 -7.32 4.22
N ARG A 7 31.08 -7.69 3.68
CA ARG A 7 30.93 -8.27 2.32
C ARG A 7 30.48 -7.28 1.25
N GLN A 8 29.84 -6.16 1.60
CA GLN A 8 29.63 -5.03 0.67
C GLN A 8 30.96 -4.55 0.09
N SER A 9 32.01 -4.47 0.93
CA SER A 9 33.37 -4.15 0.48
C SER A 9 33.91 -5.16 -0.55
N ARG A 10 33.46 -6.42 -0.54
CA ARG A 10 33.86 -7.42 -1.55
C ARG A 10 33.06 -7.31 -2.85
N GLN A 11 31.78 -6.94 -2.79
CA GLN A 11 30.96 -6.67 -3.99
C GLN A 11 31.35 -5.38 -4.71
N VAL A 12 31.71 -4.32 -3.98
CA VAL A 12 32.27 -3.09 -4.60
C VAL A 12 33.60 -3.41 -5.30
N ASN A 13 34.44 -4.24 -4.68
CA ASN A 13 35.67 -4.72 -5.33
C ASN A 13 35.38 -5.58 -6.57
N LEU A 14 34.34 -6.42 -6.58
CA LEU A 14 33.91 -7.16 -7.77
C LEU A 14 33.46 -6.21 -8.89
N LYS A 15 32.66 -5.17 -8.57
CA LYS A 15 32.24 -4.12 -9.52
C LYS A 15 33.43 -3.35 -10.14
N ASP A 16 34.46 -3.05 -9.36
CA ASP A 16 35.64 -2.30 -9.84
C ASP A 16 36.71 -3.19 -10.52
N THR A 17 36.74 -4.51 -10.26
CA THR A 17 37.67 -5.44 -10.94
C THR A 17 37.13 -6.06 -12.23
N ASP A 18 35.83 -5.94 -12.51
CA ASP A 18 35.19 -6.53 -13.71
C ASP A 18 35.50 -5.81 -15.03
N SER A 19 36.24 -4.69 -15.02
CA SER A 19 36.71 -4.06 -16.27
C SER A 19 38.10 -4.51 -16.73
N GLN A 20 38.88 -5.25 -15.91
CA GLN A 20 40.27 -5.61 -16.31
C GLN A 20 40.77 -7.01 -15.92
N ARG A 21 39.98 -7.90 -15.27
CA ARG A 21 40.47 -9.23 -14.87
C ARG A 21 39.56 -10.43 -15.14
N ILE A 22 38.62 -10.33 -16.07
CA ILE A 22 37.90 -11.51 -16.57
C ILE A 22 38.77 -12.19 -17.64
N LEU A 23 39.90 -12.79 -17.26
CA LEU A 23 40.64 -13.71 -18.14
C LEU A 23 41.48 -14.78 -17.42
N SER A 24 41.34 -15.00 -16.10
CA SER A 24 42.15 -16.05 -15.44
C SER A 24 41.46 -16.98 -14.43
N SER A 25 40.16 -16.87 -14.20
CA SER A 25 39.42 -17.92 -13.48
C SER A 25 37.93 -17.73 -13.68
N ASN A 26 37.29 -18.59 -14.47
CA ASN A 26 35.83 -18.67 -14.50
C ASN A 26 35.38 -19.37 -13.20
N PRO A 27 34.71 -18.69 -12.25
CA PRO A 27 34.08 -19.37 -11.13
C PRO A 27 33.03 -20.35 -11.69
N SER A 28 32.93 -21.54 -11.10
CA SER A 28 31.92 -22.50 -11.54
C SER A 28 30.52 -21.97 -11.19
N ALA A 29 29.50 -22.34 -11.98
CA ALA A 29 28.12 -21.95 -11.69
C ALA A 29 27.65 -22.40 -10.28
N SER A 30 28.28 -23.44 -9.73
CA SER A 30 28.08 -23.92 -8.35
C SER A 30 28.59 -22.91 -7.31
N ASP A 31 29.79 -22.34 -7.52
CA ASP A 31 30.41 -21.40 -6.58
C ASP A 31 29.61 -20.08 -6.48
N VAL A 32 29.07 -19.62 -7.60
CA VAL A 32 28.23 -18.41 -7.67
C VAL A 32 26.90 -18.64 -6.94
N THR A 33 26.29 -19.80 -7.12
CA THR A 33 25.01 -20.15 -6.46
C THR A 33 25.18 -20.26 -4.95
N GLU A 34 26.26 -20.91 -4.48
CA GLU A 34 26.57 -21.02 -3.06
C GLU A 34 26.87 -19.65 -2.42
N MET A 35 27.56 -18.77 -3.15
CA MET A 35 27.80 -17.40 -2.71
C MET A 35 26.49 -16.62 -2.52
N ILE A 36 25.57 -16.67 -3.49
CA ILE A 36 24.26 -15.99 -3.43
C ILE A 36 23.42 -16.51 -2.25
N LEU A 37 23.38 -17.84 -2.07
CA LEU A 37 22.66 -18.46 -0.96
C LEU A 37 23.25 -18.07 0.40
N SER A 38 24.59 -18.01 0.50
CA SER A 38 25.28 -17.59 1.72
C SER A 38 24.99 -16.13 2.08
N GLU A 39 24.90 -15.26 1.06
CA GLU A 39 24.62 -13.85 1.22
C GLU A 39 23.17 -13.62 1.65
N ARG A 40 22.22 -14.27 1.00
CA ARG A 40 20.81 -14.21 1.37
C ARG A 40 20.60 -14.65 2.82
N ARG A 41 21.21 -15.78 3.22
CA ARG A 41 21.13 -16.27 4.61
C ARG A 41 21.64 -15.24 5.60
N LEU A 42 22.73 -14.54 5.28
CA LEU A 42 23.30 -13.53 6.16
C LEU A 42 22.40 -12.30 6.30
N TRP A 43 21.77 -11.84 5.22
CA TRP A 43 20.79 -10.76 5.28
C TRP A 43 19.54 -11.15 6.06
N ALA A 44 19.04 -12.38 5.88
CA ALA A 44 17.96 -12.93 6.68
C ALA A 44 18.32 -12.98 8.17
N GLU A 45 19.51 -13.47 8.53
CA GLU A 45 20.00 -13.50 9.91
C GLU A 45 20.10 -12.08 10.52
N ALA A 46 20.59 -11.11 9.74
CA ALA A 46 20.66 -9.72 10.16
C ALA A 46 19.27 -9.09 10.37
N ALA A 47 18.34 -9.34 9.45
CA ALA A 47 16.96 -8.86 9.52
C ALA A 47 16.20 -9.49 10.69
N VAL A 48 16.36 -10.79 10.94
CA VAL A 48 15.78 -11.48 12.11
C VAL A 48 16.36 -10.92 13.41
N ALA A 49 17.67 -10.69 13.48
CA ALA A 49 18.28 -10.08 14.66
C ALA A 49 17.72 -8.67 14.92
N PHE A 50 17.58 -7.87 13.87
CA PHE A 50 16.95 -6.55 13.96
C PHE A 50 15.49 -6.62 14.40
N TRP A 51 14.70 -7.52 13.80
CA TRP A 51 13.31 -7.73 14.15
C TRP A 51 13.14 -8.11 15.63
N ARG A 52 14.05 -8.94 16.17
CA ARG A 52 14.06 -9.27 17.62
C ARG A 52 14.35 -8.05 18.50
N LEU A 53 15.28 -7.18 18.10
CA LEU A 53 15.55 -5.93 18.80
C LEU A 53 14.33 -4.99 18.76
N ALA A 54 13.70 -4.88 17.59
CA ALA A 54 12.50 -4.09 17.36
C ALA A 54 11.33 -4.56 18.23
N SER A 55 11.08 -5.86 18.24
CA SER A 55 10.00 -6.48 19.01
C SER A 55 10.17 -6.31 20.52
N ARG A 56 11.41 -6.10 21.00
CA ARG A 56 11.72 -5.80 22.40
C ARG A 56 11.82 -4.29 22.69
N GLN A 57 11.48 -3.43 21.73
CA GLN A 57 11.58 -1.97 21.83
C GLN A 57 13.02 -1.48 22.12
N GLN A 58 14.02 -2.24 21.69
CA GLN A 58 15.44 -2.00 21.96
C GLN A 58 16.21 -1.44 20.75
N ILE A 59 15.52 -0.99 19.69
CA ILE A 59 16.16 -0.42 18.48
C ILE A 59 17.05 0.78 18.82
N HIS A 60 16.68 1.59 19.81
CA HIS A 60 17.44 2.76 20.26
C HIS A 60 18.88 2.42 20.68
N LEU A 61 19.14 1.17 21.07
CA LEU A 61 20.48 0.70 21.43
C LEU A 61 21.46 0.69 20.25
N LEU A 62 20.97 0.71 18.99
CA LEU A 62 21.82 0.76 17.80
C LEU A 62 22.70 2.02 17.76
N SER A 63 22.17 3.14 18.27
CA SER A 63 22.90 4.41 18.39
C SER A 63 24.14 4.32 19.29
N HIS A 64 24.16 3.37 20.23
CA HIS A 64 25.26 3.18 21.19
C HIS A 64 26.32 2.17 20.73
N VAL A 65 26.11 1.50 19.59
CA VAL A 65 27.01 0.43 19.11
C VAL A 65 28.35 0.99 18.61
N SER A 66 28.38 2.24 18.14
CA SER A 66 29.62 2.89 17.70
C SER A 66 29.52 4.41 17.74
N THR A 67 30.67 5.07 17.85
CA THR A 67 30.78 6.53 17.75
C THR A 67 30.35 7.09 16.39
N GLY A 68 30.24 6.24 15.37
CA GLY A 68 29.80 6.58 14.00
C GLY A 68 28.51 5.87 13.57
N ALA A 69 27.56 5.64 14.49
CA ALA A 69 26.35 4.85 14.25
C ALA A 69 25.58 5.27 12.98
N LEU A 70 25.35 6.57 12.77
CA LEU A 70 24.67 7.09 11.57
C LEU A 70 25.34 6.66 10.26
N ARG A 71 26.67 6.77 10.15
CA ARG A 71 27.42 6.36 8.95
C ARG A 71 27.32 4.85 8.72
N GLU A 72 27.36 4.07 9.80
CA GLU A 72 27.21 2.62 9.70
C GLU A 72 25.78 2.22 9.32
N LEU A 73 24.77 2.97 9.77
CA LEU A 73 23.37 2.79 9.38
C LEU A 73 23.12 3.19 7.93
N HIS A 74 23.75 4.26 7.43
CA HIS A 74 23.77 4.59 6.00
C HIS A 74 24.28 3.41 5.17
N ARG A 75 25.49 2.92 5.48
CA ARG A 75 26.08 1.77 4.76
C ARG A 75 25.24 0.51 4.88
N PHE A 76 24.63 0.27 6.04
CA PHE A 76 23.80 -0.91 6.26
C PHE A 76 22.51 -0.83 5.45
N CYS A 77 21.91 0.35 5.33
CA CYS A 77 20.77 0.60 4.44
C CYS A 77 21.16 0.45 2.97
N GLU A 78 22.27 1.05 2.53
CA GLU A 78 22.77 0.92 1.15
C GLU A 78 22.98 -0.56 0.79
N GLY A 79 23.66 -1.33 1.66
CA GLY A 79 23.86 -2.76 1.44
C GLY A 79 22.57 -3.57 1.41
N LEU A 80 21.59 -3.22 2.25
CA LEU A 80 20.28 -3.87 2.27
C LEU A 80 19.54 -3.63 0.95
N LEU A 81 19.52 -2.36 0.51
CA LEU A 81 18.90 -1.96 -0.72
C LEU A 81 19.61 -2.65 -1.90
N ASP A 82 20.92 -2.61 -1.99
CA ASP A 82 21.68 -3.33 -3.03
C ASP A 82 21.33 -4.82 -3.08
N HIS A 83 21.24 -5.49 -1.93
CA HIS A 83 20.84 -6.90 -1.86
C HIS A 83 19.44 -7.13 -2.44
N ILE A 84 18.45 -6.31 -2.05
CA ILE A 84 17.08 -6.41 -2.58
C ILE A 84 17.07 -6.14 -4.09
N ARG A 85 17.79 -5.11 -4.55
CA ARG A 85 17.90 -4.74 -5.96
C ARG A 85 18.49 -5.88 -6.79
N ILE A 86 19.60 -6.45 -6.34
CA ILE A 86 20.25 -7.60 -7.01
C ILE A 86 19.30 -8.80 -7.05
N THR A 87 18.56 -9.06 -5.97
CA THR A 87 17.56 -10.13 -5.92
C THR A 87 16.48 -9.94 -7.00
N PHE A 88 15.93 -8.73 -7.15
CA PHE A 88 14.94 -8.46 -8.21
C PHE A 88 15.55 -8.37 -9.62
N LEU A 89 16.80 -7.94 -9.77
CA LEU A 89 17.50 -7.94 -11.06
C LEU A 89 17.84 -9.36 -11.54
N SER A 90 18.04 -10.30 -10.61
CA SER A 90 18.26 -11.71 -10.94
C SER A 90 17.00 -12.37 -11.52
N LEU A 91 15.82 -11.80 -11.29
CA LEU A 91 14.60 -12.21 -11.98
C LEU A 91 14.65 -11.69 -13.41
N ALA A 92 14.54 -12.60 -14.39
CA ALA A 92 14.46 -12.23 -15.79
C ALA A 92 13.36 -11.17 -16.01
N PRO A 93 13.51 -10.26 -17.00
CA PRO A 93 12.46 -9.31 -17.36
C PRO A 93 11.13 -10.00 -17.72
N THR A 94 11.22 -11.25 -18.20
CA THR A 94 10.10 -12.14 -18.55
C THR A 94 9.60 -13.00 -17.40
N ALA A 95 10.11 -12.81 -16.18
CA ALA A 95 9.67 -13.58 -15.01
C ALA A 95 8.16 -13.43 -14.82
N THR A 96 7.50 -14.55 -14.53
CA THR A 96 6.04 -14.61 -14.38
C THR A 96 5.59 -13.81 -13.16
N PRO A 97 4.32 -13.35 -13.11
CA PRO A 97 3.77 -12.69 -11.94
C PRO A 97 4.01 -13.48 -10.65
N LEU A 98 3.74 -14.79 -10.67
CA LEU A 98 3.99 -15.69 -9.54
C LEU A 98 5.46 -15.68 -9.07
N GLN A 99 6.44 -15.73 -9.99
CA GLN A 99 7.87 -15.67 -9.61
C GLN A 99 8.25 -14.36 -8.92
N VAL A 100 7.66 -13.24 -9.36
CA VAL A 100 7.86 -11.93 -8.72
C VAL A 100 7.24 -11.92 -7.31
N LEU A 101 6.09 -12.56 -7.14
CA LEU A 101 5.40 -12.68 -5.85
C LEU A 101 6.11 -13.62 -4.87
N ASP A 102 6.65 -14.72 -5.35
CA ASP A 102 7.46 -15.63 -4.53
C ASP A 102 8.73 -14.93 -4.03
N CYS A 103 9.35 -14.12 -4.87
CA CYS A 103 10.49 -13.29 -4.50
C CYS A 103 10.14 -12.31 -3.36
N VAL A 104 9.06 -11.52 -3.50
CA VAL A 104 8.69 -10.56 -2.45
C VAL A 104 8.23 -11.26 -1.16
N SER A 105 7.51 -12.38 -1.27
CA SER A 105 7.07 -13.21 -0.15
C SER A 105 8.25 -13.78 0.63
N SER A 106 9.27 -14.23 -0.10
CA SER A 106 10.53 -14.71 0.45
C SER A 106 11.24 -13.61 1.26
N LEU A 107 11.36 -12.39 0.73
CA LEU A 107 11.95 -11.26 1.46
C LEU A 107 11.12 -10.88 2.70
N GLY A 108 9.80 -10.98 2.61
CA GLY A 108 8.89 -10.78 3.75
C GLY A 108 9.11 -11.81 4.86
N THR A 109 9.20 -13.09 4.49
CA THR A 109 9.43 -14.22 5.40
C THR A 109 10.79 -14.12 6.10
N ASP A 110 11.81 -13.66 5.36
CA ASP A 110 13.16 -13.41 5.89
C ASP A 110 13.24 -12.13 6.75
N HIS A 111 12.11 -11.46 7.04
CA HIS A 111 11.99 -10.17 7.75
C HIS A 111 12.73 -8.99 7.09
N ILE A 112 13.20 -9.14 5.85
CA ILE A 112 13.95 -8.11 5.13
C ILE A 112 13.05 -6.89 4.85
N LEU A 113 11.79 -7.11 4.48
CA LEU A 113 10.84 -6.01 4.25
C LEU A 113 10.47 -5.29 5.55
N PHE A 114 10.47 -5.96 6.69
CA PHE A 114 10.29 -5.30 7.99
C PHE A 114 11.46 -4.37 8.33
N LEU A 115 12.69 -4.83 8.05
CA LEU A 115 13.87 -4.00 8.21
C LEU A 115 13.81 -2.78 7.28
N LEU A 116 13.44 -2.98 6.02
CA LEU A 116 13.26 -1.90 5.06
C LEU A 116 12.19 -0.89 5.51
N ASP A 117 11.03 -1.36 5.99
CA ASP A 117 9.95 -0.50 6.51
C ASP A 117 10.43 0.40 7.65
N THR A 118 11.31 -0.14 8.51
CA THR A 118 11.90 0.63 9.61
C THR A 118 12.83 1.74 9.12
N PHE A 119 13.60 1.50 8.04
CA PHE A 119 14.41 2.52 7.37
C PHE A 119 13.57 3.53 6.56
N CYS A 120 12.46 3.09 5.98
CA CYS A 120 11.58 3.96 5.21
C CYS A 120 10.68 4.82 6.11
N SER A 121 10.56 4.53 7.41
CA SER A 121 9.73 5.28 8.34
C SER A 121 10.55 6.35 9.09
N PRO A 122 10.13 7.64 9.09
CA PRO A 122 10.80 8.67 9.88
C PRO A 122 10.88 8.31 11.37
N LYS A 123 9.82 7.74 11.93
CA LYS A 123 9.79 7.29 13.33
C LYS A 123 10.76 6.13 13.58
N GLY A 124 10.89 5.23 12.61
CA GLY A 124 11.85 4.13 12.65
C GLY A 124 13.29 4.64 12.67
N CYS A 125 13.64 5.57 11.79
CA CYS A 125 14.97 6.19 11.76
C CYS A 125 15.31 6.96 13.03
N ILE A 126 14.38 7.76 13.56
CA ILE A 126 14.55 8.45 14.85
C ILE A 126 14.80 7.43 15.97
N SER A 127 14.06 6.33 15.97
CA SER A 127 14.26 5.27 16.95
C SER A 127 15.63 4.60 16.81
N MET A 128 16.13 4.36 15.59
CA MET A 128 17.46 3.79 15.34
C MET A 128 18.60 4.70 15.84
N GLU A 129 18.41 6.01 15.74
CA GLU A 129 19.33 7.04 16.24
C GLU A 129 19.09 7.40 17.72
N GLY A 130 18.49 6.50 18.51
CA GLY A 130 18.37 6.69 19.96
C GLY A 130 17.34 7.73 20.38
N GLY A 131 16.40 8.08 19.50
CA GLY A 131 15.43 9.15 19.70
C GLY A 131 15.91 10.52 19.20
N GLU A 132 17.11 10.60 18.60
CA GLU A 132 17.66 11.86 18.11
C GLU A 132 17.02 12.25 16.76
N GLU A 133 16.21 13.32 16.78
CA GLU A 133 15.39 13.68 15.63
C GLU A 133 16.18 14.14 14.41
N THR A 134 17.29 14.87 14.60
CA THR A 134 18.00 15.47 13.48
C THR A 134 18.72 14.42 12.65
N ARG A 135 19.46 13.51 13.29
CA ARG A 135 20.10 12.34 12.67
C ARG A 135 19.08 11.33 12.18
N GLY A 136 17.97 11.14 12.90
CA GLY A 136 16.87 10.31 12.41
C GLY A 136 16.30 10.83 11.09
N ARG A 137 16.10 12.14 10.96
CA ARG A 137 15.69 12.79 9.71
C ARG A 137 16.77 12.70 8.63
N GLU A 138 18.04 12.84 8.99
CA GLU A 138 19.17 12.70 8.07
C GLU A 138 19.23 11.28 7.49
N LEU A 139 19.16 10.25 8.35
CA LEU A 139 19.10 8.84 7.96
C LEU A 139 17.92 8.57 7.01
N HIS A 140 16.72 9.03 7.38
CA HIS A 140 15.54 8.85 6.55
C HIS A 140 15.67 9.55 5.18
N THR A 141 16.25 10.75 5.15
CA THR A 141 16.52 11.50 3.91
C THR A 141 17.51 10.74 3.03
N HIS A 142 18.55 10.17 3.62
CA HIS A 142 19.50 9.31 2.92
C HIS A 142 18.83 8.07 2.33
N VAL A 143 18.00 7.35 3.09
CA VAL A 143 17.23 6.18 2.62
C VAL A 143 16.39 6.54 1.39
N CYS A 144 15.63 7.64 1.47
CA CYS A 144 14.78 8.10 0.38
C CYS A 144 15.59 8.42 -0.88
N ARG A 145 16.75 9.08 -0.71
CA ARG A 145 17.64 9.39 -1.83
C ARG A 145 18.14 8.10 -2.50
N VAL A 146 18.63 7.13 -1.74
CA VAL A 146 19.12 5.86 -2.28
C VAL A 146 17.99 5.09 -2.99
N LEU A 147 16.79 5.06 -2.41
CA LEU A 147 15.62 4.44 -3.05
C LEU A 147 15.30 5.03 -4.43
N ALA A 148 15.37 6.36 -4.57
CA ALA A 148 15.09 7.05 -5.82
C ALA A 148 16.24 6.90 -6.83
N GLU A 149 17.49 7.03 -6.39
CA GLU A 149 18.68 7.00 -7.27
C GLU A 149 19.02 5.59 -7.76
N GLN A 150 18.65 4.53 -7.04
CA GLN A 150 18.96 3.14 -7.40
C GLN A 150 17.76 2.36 -7.96
N ASP A 151 16.77 3.06 -8.55
CA ASP A 151 15.61 2.47 -9.23
C ASP A 151 14.79 1.48 -8.39
N HIS A 152 14.74 1.63 -7.07
CA HIS A 152 13.95 0.73 -6.22
C HIS A 152 12.44 0.85 -6.48
N LEU A 153 12.00 2.03 -6.90
CA LEU A 153 10.60 2.27 -7.24
C LEU A 153 10.13 1.38 -8.41
N TYR A 154 11.05 0.99 -9.31
CA TYR A 154 10.71 0.15 -10.46
C TYR A 154 10.28 -1.26 -10.03
N TRP A 155 11.08 -1.96 -9.22
CA TRP A 155 10.71 -3.31 -8.79
C TRP A 155 9.51 -3.28 -7.84
N MET A 156 9.38 -2.26 -6.99
CA MET A 156 8.25 -2.16 -6.06
C MET A 156 6.93 -2.00 -6.82
N THR A 157 6.90 -1.16 -7.86
CA THR A 157 5.71 -0.99 -8.71
C THR A 157 5.47 -2.19 -9.63
N ARG A 158 6.52 -2.89 -10.08
CA ARG A 158 6.41 -4.18 -10.78
C ARG A 158 5.74 -5.25 -9.91
N VAL A 159 6.04 -5.30 -8.61
CA VAL A 159 5.39 -6.23 -7.67
C VAL A 159 3.89 -5.97 -7.57
N VAL A 160 3.46 -4.70 -7.52
CA VAL A 160 2.03 -4.34 -7.51
C VAL A 160 1.33 -4.85 -8.77
N ARG A 161 1.94 -4.64 -9.94
CA ARG A 161 1.40 -5.16 -11.20
C ARG A 161 1.28 -6.68 -11.20
N ALA A 162 2.36 -7.38 -10.80
CA ALA A 162 2.39 -8.83 -10.70
C ALA A 162 1.30 -9.37 -9.75
N PHE A 163 1.08 -8.69 -8.62
CA PHE A 163 0.00 -9.03 -7.70
C PHE A 163 -1.38 -8.94 -8.35
N CYS A 164 -1.66 -7.87 -9.10
CA CYS A 164 -2.94 -7.72 -9.78
C CYS A 164 -3.14 -8.80 -10.85
N ASP A 165 -2.11 -9.08 -11.66
CA ASP A 165 -2.16 -10.14 -12.69
C ASP A 165 -2.42 -11.51 -12.07
N GLU A 166 -1.70 -11.84 -10.98
CA GLU A 166 -1.87 -13.11 -10.29
C GLU A 166 -3.24 -13.22 -9.60
N SER A 167 -3.72 -12.14 -8.98
CA SER A 167 -5.06 -12.10 -8.37
C SER A 167 -6.16 -12.40 -9.39
N TRP A 168 -6.02 -11.87 -10.60
CA TRP A 168 -6.95 -12.16 -11.68
C TRP A 168 -6.82 -13.61 -12.19
N ARG A 169 -5.59 -14.13 -12.32
CA ARG A 169 -5.35 -15.54 -12.67
C ARG A 169 -5.99 -16.49 -11.66
N VAL A 170 -5.71 -16.33 -10.36
CA VAL A 170 -6.21 -17.25 -9.33
C VAL A 170 -7.73 -17.23 -9.23
N CYS A 171 -8.39 -16.08 -9.45
CA CYS A 171 -9.84 -16.00 -9.51
C CYS A 171 -10.41 -16.79 -10.70
N SER A 172 -9.71 -16.76 -11.84
CA SER A 172 -10.12 -17.46 -13.06
C SER A 172 -9.89 -18.97 -12.96
N GLU A 173 -8.78 -19.37 -12.35
CA GLU A 173 -8.35 -20.77 -12.22
C GLU A 173 -8.87 -21.46 -10.93
N LYS A 174 -9.54 -20.70 -10.05
CA LYS A 174 -10.03 -21.15 -8.74
C LYS A 174 -8.90 -21.66 -7.83
N ASP A 175 -7.79 -20.95 -7.89
CA ASP A 175 -6.59 -21.19 -7.09
C ASP A 175 -6.55 -20.24 -5.89
N GLU A 176 -5.57 -20.42 -5.01
CA GLU A 176 -5.41 -19.65 -3.78
C GLU A 176 -4.16 -18.76 -3.85
N MET A 177 -4.23 -17.62 -3.16
CA MET A 177 -3.09 -16.73 -2.95
C MET A 177 -2.45 -16.95 -1.59
N SER A 178 -1.12 -16.86 -1.54
CA SER A 178 -0.38 -16.90 -0.28
C SER A 178 -0.58 -15.63 0.55
N ARG A 179 -0.98 -15.77 1.82
CA ARG A 179 -1.05 -14.64 2.77
C ARG A 179 0.31 -13.97 2.96
N ALA A 180 1.40 -14.73 2.91
CA ALA A 180 2.76 -14.18 3.07
C ALA A 180 3.06 -13.15 1.97
N SER A 181 2.67 -13.44 0.72
CA SER A 181 2.81 -12.51 -0.40
C SER A 181 2.00 -11.24 -0.17
N VAL A 182 0.72 -11.35 0.23
CA VAL A 182 -0.15 -10.19 0.50
C VAL A 182 0.44 -9.30 1.60
N SER A 183 0.88 -9.90 2.71
CA SER A 183 1.49 -9.19 3.83
C SER A 183 2.80 -8.49 3.43
N ALA A 184 3.63 -9.16 2.65
CA ALA A 184 4.88 -8.60 2.13
C ALA A 184 4.64 -7.37 1.24
N ILE A 185 3.63 -7.43 0.35
CA ILE A 185 3.27 -6.31 -0.52
C ILE A 185 2.71 -5.14 0.30
N HIS A 186 1.89 -5.38 1.32
CA HIS A 186 1.46 -4.31 2.24
C HIS A 186 2.65 -3.62 2.90
N GLY A 187 3.62 -4.40 3.41
CA GLY A 187 4.85 -3.84 3.98
C GLY A 187 5.62 -2.98 2.99
N MET A 188 5.77 -3.47 1.75
CA MET A 188 6.43 -2.73 0.66
C MET A 188 5.68 -1.44 0.28
N LEU A 189 4.35 -1.48 0.14
CA LEU A 189 3.53 -0.29 -0.14
C LEU A 189 3.60 0.73 1.00
N ARG A 190 3.70 0.28 2.25
CA ARG A 190 3.93 1.16 3.40
C ARG A 190 5.28 1.86 3.31
N CYS A 191 6.34 1.16 2.90
CA CYS A 191 7.65 1.76 2.63
C CYS A 191 7.53 2.88 1.59
N LEU A 192 6.91 2.58 0.45
CA LEU A 192 6.67 3.55 -0.61
C LEU A 192 5.86 4.76 -0.13
N LEU A 193 4.82 4.53 0.67
CA LEU A 193 3.98 5.58 1.23
C LEU A 193 4.79 6.50 2.14
N HIS A 194 5.57 5.95 3.06
CA HIS A 194 6.39 6.75 3.97
C HIS A 194 7.40 7.62 3.21
N CYS A 195 8.10 7.05 2.23
CA CYS A 195 9.08 7.78 1.44
C CYS A 195 8.42 8.82 0.51
N CYS A 196 7.36 8.48 -0.21
CA CYS A 196 6.71 9.41 -1.15
C CYS A 196 5.92 10.52 -0.44
N ALA A 197 5.42 10.29 0.78
CA ALA A 197 4.75 11.33 1.56
C ALA A 197 5.71 12.38 2.12
N THR A 198 7.02 12.08 2.20
CA THR A 198 8.01 12.90 2.91
C THR A 198 9.14 13.40 2.01
N SER A 199 9.58 12.60 1.04
CA SER A 199 10.65 12.93 0.09
C SER A 199 10.09 13.37 -1.27
N ALA A 200 10.41 14.61 -1.65
CA ALA A 200 10.10 15.11 -2.99
C ALA A 200 10.85 14.33 -4.08
N VAL A 201 12.06 13.84 -3.79
CA VAL A 201 12.87 13.05 -4.74
C VAL A 201 12.18 11.72 -5.08
N CYS A 202 11.70 10.99 -4.07
CA CYS A 202 10.97 9.73 -4.31
C CYS A 202 9.66 9.97 -5.04
N ALA A 203 8.88 10.96 -4.62
CA ALA A 203 7.63 11.30 -5.26
C ALA A 203 7.84 11.74 -6.72
N HIS A 204 8.88 12.52 -7.01
CA HIS A 204 9.22 12.94 -8.36
C HIS A 204 9.64 11.75 -9.22
N ALA A 205 10.52 10.90 -8.70
CA ALA A 205 10.96 9.69 -9.38
C ALA A 205 9.80 8.73 -9.67
N LEU A 206 8.73 8.71 -8.85
CA LEU A 206 7.53 7.89 -9.09
C LEU A 206 6.59 8.48 -10.15
N ILE A 207 6.43 9.82 -10.17
CA ILE A 207 5.46 10.53 -11.01
C ILE A 207 6.01 10.86 -12.40
N TYR A 208 7.30 11.15 -12.52
CA TYR A 208 7.90 11.72 -13.73
C TYR A 208 8.90 10.79 -14.43
N THR A 209 8.87 9.49 -14.10
CA THR A 209 9.73 8.51 -14.79
C THR A 209 9.37 8.42 -16.27
N GLU A 210 10.37 8.49 -17.15
CA GLU A 210 10.21 8.23 -18.58
C GLU A 210 10.58 6.78 -18.93
N PRO A 211 10.01 6.19 -20.01
CA PRO A 211 9.04 6.76 -20.96
C PRO A 211 7.59 6.69 -20.46
N ARG A 212 7.33 6.03 -19.33
CA ARG A 212 6.01 5.96 -18.69
C ARG A 212 6.17 6.08 -17.17
N PRO A 213 5.38 6.93 -16.51
CA PRO A 213 5.43 7.06 -15.07
C PRO A 213 5.18 5.76 -14.33
N LEU A 214 6.02 5.47 -13.33
CA LEU A 214 5.89 4.29 -12.48
C LEU A 214 4.57 4.28 -11.69
N VAL A 215 4.05 5.46 -11.35
CA VAL A 215 2.74 5.61 -10.70
C VAL A 215 1.62 4.96 -11.50
N ALA A 216 1.74 4.82 -12.82
CA ALA A 216 0.73 4.16 -13.64
C ALA A 216 0.51 2.68 -13.26
N GLN A 217 1.54 2.01 -12.74
CA GLN A 217 1.42 0.63 -12.24
C GLN A 217 0.60 0.55 -10.94
N LEU A 218 0.56 1.63 -10.14
CA LEU A 218 -0.25 1.69 -8.92
C LEU A 218 -1.75 1.78 -9.21
N LEU A 219 -2.10 2.26 -10.40
CA LEU A 219 -3.49 2.30 -10.90
C LEU A 219 -3.87 1.02 -11.67
N TYR A 220 -2.93 0.08 -11.83
CA TYR A 220 -3.10 -1.06 -12.73
C TYR A 220 -4.25 -1.98 -12.33
N GLY A 221 -4.45 -2.23 -11.02
CA GLY A 221 -5.55 -3.07 -10.53
C GLY A 221 -6.93 -2.60 -11.00
N LEU A 222 -7.20 -1.29 -10.90
CA LEU A 222 -8.46 -0.71 -11.37
C LEU A 222 -8.62 -0.85 -12.89
N ARG A 223 -7.53 -0.62 -13.65
CA ARG A 223 -7.53 -0.78 -15.12
C ARG A 223 -7.76 -2.23 -15.54
N LEU A 224 -7.14 -3.17 -14.83
CA LEU A 224 -7.29 -4.60 -15.06
C LEU A 224 -8.74 -5.05 -14.84
N ARG A 225 -9.39 -4.54 -13.77
CA ARG A 225 -10.80 -4.82 -13.50
C ARG A 225 -11.71 -4.31 -14.62
N ILE A 226 -11.43 -3.12 -15.16
CA ILE A 226 -12.14 -2.58 -16.33
C ILE A 226 -11.93 -3.46 -17.56
N SER A 227 -10.69 -3.78 -17.92
CA SER A 227 -10.41 -4.52 -19.15
C SER A 227 -10.92 -5.95 -19.13
N SER A 228 -10.94 -6.58 -17.95
CA SER A 228 -11.44 -7.94 -17.76
C SER A 228 -12.95 -8.01 -17.47
N ASN A 229 -13.62 -6.89 -17.16
CA ASN A 229 -15.01 -6.83 -16.71
C ASN A 229 -15.35 -7.85 -15.60
N THR A 230 -14.37 -8.19 -14.76
CA THR A 230 -14.43 -9.29 -13.80
C THR A 230 -14.35 -8.77 -12.37
N LEU A 231 -15.16 -9.34 -11.47
CA LEU A 231 -15.00 -9.14 -10.03
C LEU A 231 -13.81 -9.96 -9.53
N ILE A 232 -12.75 -9.28 -9.10
CA ILE A 232 -11.51 -9.90 -8.63
C ILE A 232 -11.54 -9.94 -7.10
N ARG A 233 -11.74 -11.14 -6.54
CA ARG A 233 -11.74 -11.40 -5.09
C ARG A 233 -10.98 -12.71 -4.82
N PRO A 234 -9.64 -12.68 -4.79
CA PRO A 234 -8.84 -13.88 -4.62
C PRO A 234 -9.07 -14.50 -3.24
N VAL A 235 -9.08 -15.82 -3.18
CA VAL A 235 -9.08 -16.55 -1.91
C VAL A 235 -7.65 -16.54 -1.37
N VAL A 236 -7.47 -16.06 -0.15
CA VAL A 236 -6.15 -16.01 0.50
C VAL A 236 -6.05 -17.11 1.53
N ARG A 237 -5.04 -17.97 1.41
CA ARG A 237 -4.78 -19.06 2.34
C ARG A 237 -3.73 -18.68 3.37
N ASP A 238 -4.02 -19.06 4.61
CA ASP A 238 -3.00 -19.18 5.66
C ASP A 238 -2.11 -20.38 5.37
N GLU A 239 -0.81 -20.14 5.19
CA GLU A 239 0.18 -21.22 5.27
C GLU A 239 -0.07 -21.99 6.56
N PRO A 240 -0.17 -23.33 6.53
CA PRO A 240 -0.32 -24.10 7.75
C PRO A 240 0.92 -23.83 8.60
N THR A 241 0.75 -23.07 9.67
CA THR A 241 1.73 -22.92 10.73
C THR A 241 2.19 -24.33 11.09
N ARG A 242 3.47 -24.64 10.87
CA ARG A 242 4.08 -25.92 11.27
C ARG A 242 4.12 -26.00 12.80
N LEU A 243 2.96 -26.19 13.42
CA LEU A 243 2.75 -26.59 14.80
C LEU A 243 1.45 -27.39 14.77
N GLY A 244 1.59 -28.71 14.72
CA GLY A 244 0.47 -29.63 14.63
C GLY A 244 -0.47 -29.49 15.81
N VAL A 245 -1.63 -28.90 15.56
CA VAL A 245 -2.90 -29.28 16.17
C VAL A 245 -3.96 -29.11 15.09
N ALA A 246 -4.49 -30.23 14.60
CA ALA A 246 -5.63 -30.22 13.72
C ALA A 246 -6.83 -29.65 14.48
N LEU A 247 -7.20 -28.40 14.19
CA LEU A 247 -8.50 -27.86 14.58
C LEU A 247 -9.37 -27.69 13.34
N SER A 248 -10.29 -28.63 13.27
CA SER A 248 -11.55 -28.75 12.54
C SER A 248 -12.15 -27.48 11.93
N SER A 249 -12.66 -27.70 10.71
CA SER A 249 -13.83 -27.06 10.07
C SER A 249 -13.77 -25.54 9.86
N ALA A 250 -13.03 -25.12 8.83
CA ALA A 250 -13.36 -23.89 8.12
C ALA A 250 -14.68 -24.08 7.32
N PRO A 251 -15.62 -23.13 7.35
CA PRO A 251 -16.82 -23.19 6.52
C PRO A 251 -16.42 -23.18 5.04
N SER A 252 -16.96 -24.11 4.28
CA SER A 252 -16.81 -24.17 2.82
C SER A 252 -17.28 -22.85 2.18
N LEU A 253 -16.33 -22.10 1.61
CA LEU A 253 -16.63 -20.89 0.85
C LEU A 253 -17.23 -21.24 -0.52
N PRO A 254 -18.18 -20.41 -1.02
CA PRO A 254 -19.04 -20.74 -2.13
C PRO A 254 -18.30 -20.71 -3.47
N THR A 255 -18.60 -21.71 -4.31
CA THR A 255 -18.16 -21.85 -5.70
C THR A 255 -18.74 -20.73 -6.60
N PRO A 256 -18.10 -20.38 -7.74
CA PRO A 256 -18.35 -19.16 -8.51
C PRO A 256 -19.48 -19.33 -9.52
N THR A 257 -20.67 -19.63 -9.03
CA THR A 257 -21.89 -19.11 -9.61
C THR A 257 -22.45 -18.21 -8.54
N MET A 258 -22.10 -16.92 -8.59
CA MET A 258 -22.56 -15.93 -7.64
C MET A 258 -24.09 -15.83 -7.78
N ARG A 259 -24.82 -16.68 -7.04
CA ARG A 259 -26.25 -16.46 -6.83
C ARG A 259 -26.34 -15.16 -6.04
N LEU A 260 -27.09 -14.21 -6.57
CA LEU A 260 -27.36 -12.94 -5.91
C LEU A 260 -27.66 -13.23 -4.43
N PRO A 261 -27.05 -12.51 -3.47
CA PRO A 261 -27.50 -12.58 -2.10
C PRO A 261 -29.01 -12.32 -2.08
N ALA A 262 -29.79 -13.27 -1.54
CA ALA A 262 -31.25 -13.25 -1.68
C ALA A 262 -31.92 -12.10 -0.92
N THR A 263 -31.16 -11.44 -0.04
CA THR A 263 -31.62 -10.33 0.79
C THR A 263 -30.70 -9.11 0.67
N LYS A 264 -31.28 -7.93 0.89
CA LYS A 264 -30.54 -6.66 0.95
C LYS A 264 -29.40 -6.68 1.98
N SER A 265 -29.61 -7.30 3.15
CA SER A 265 -28.60 -7.41 4.19
C SER A 265 -27.41 -8.27 3.76
N ALA A 266 -27.68 -9.41 3.10
CA ALA A 266 -26.62 -10.28 2.61
C ALA A 266 -25.81 -9.62 1.47
N LEU A 267 -26.45 -8.79 0.64
CA LEU A 267 -25.74 -7.98 -0.34
C LEU A 267 -24.86 -6.91 0.32
N ALA A 268 -25.35 -6.22 1.35
CA ALA A 268 -24.56 -5.24 2.10
C ALA A 268 -23.34 -5.87 2.78
N GLU A 269 -23.49 -7.06 3.37
CA GLU A 269 -22.38 -7.85 3.94
C GLU A 269 -21.39 -8.28 2.85
N TYR A 270 -21.88 -8.71 1.68
CA TYR A 270 -21.05 -9.09 0.54
C TYR A 270 -20.23 -7.93 -0.03
N LEU A 271 -20.82 -6.73 -0.09
CA LEU A 271 -20.12 -5.50 -0.51
C LEU A 271 -19.10 -5.05 0.54
N THR A 272 -19.44 -5.19 1.82
CA THR A 272 -18.54 -4.81 2.92
C THR A 272 -17.33 -5.73 3.01
N SER A 273 -17.55 -7.05 2.97
CA SER A 273 -16.46 -8.05 2.91
C SER A 273 -15.63 -7.94 1.63
N GLY A 274 -16.26 -7.52 0.52
CA GLY A 274 -15.57 -7.20 -0.73
C GLY A 274 -14.49 -6.15 -0.54
N ARG A 275 -14.79 -5.06 0.15
CA ARG A 275 -13.86 -3.94 0.34
C ARG A 275 -12.63 -4.27 1.19
N THR A 276 -12.66 -5.37 1.93
CA THR A 276 -11.56 -5.91 2.75
C THR A 276 -10.93 -7.15 2.12
N ASN A 277 -11.21 -7.43 0.84
CA ASN A 277 -10.52 -8.49 0.13
C ASN A 277 -9.09 -8.03 -0.23
N ALA A 278 -8.14 -8.97 -0.32
CA ALA A 278 -6.73 -8.64 -0.53
C ALA A 278 -6.48 -7.79 -1.79
N PHE A 279 -7.26 -7.98 -2.87
CA PHE A 279 -7.11 -7.17 -4.07
C PHE A 279 -7.49 -5.71 -3.83
N ASP A 280 -8.61 -5.46 -3.13
CA ASP A 280 -9.09 -4.11 -2.83
C ASP A 280 -8.21 -3.41 -1.81
N GLU A 281 -7.73 -4.15 -0.80
CA GLU A 281 -6.79 -3.64 0.19
C GLU A 281 -5.48 -3.20 -0.48
N ILE A 282 -4.84 -4.08 -1.25
CA ILE A 282 -3.59 -3.71 -1.95
C ILE A 282 -3.82 -2.59 -2.96
N SER A 283 -4.94 -2.60 -3.68
CA SER A 283 -5.27 -1.52 -4.64
C SER A 283 -5.48 -0.18 -3.93
N ARG A 284 -6.13 -0.15 -2.77
CA ARG A 284 -6.31 1.08 -1.98
C ARG A 284 -4.98 1.61 -1.47
N GLU A 285 -4.11 0.73 -0.99
CA GLU A 285 -2.79 1.10 -0.49
C GLU A 285 -1.92 1.67 -1.63
N ALA A 286 -1.99 1.07 -2.82
CA ALA A 286 -1.33 1.58 -4.02
C ALA A 286 -1.85 2.97 -4.42
N LEU A 287 -3.16 3.20 -4.34
CA LEU A 287 -3.76 4.53 -4.57
C LEU A 287 -3.31 5.55 -3.53
N ASN A 288 -3.24 5.17 -2.26
CA ASN A 288 -2.75 6.06 -1.19
C ASN A 288 -1.30 6.49 -1.44
N VAL A 289 -0.44 5.59 -1.95
CA VAL A 289 0.92 5.93 -2.39
C VAL A 289 0.89 6.94 -3.55
N ALA A 290 0.07 6.69 -4.58
CA ALA A 290 -0.06 7.58 -5.73
C ALA A 290 -0.54 8.98 -5.33
N VAL A 291 -1.57 9.06 -4.46
CA VAL A 291 -2.09 10.32 -3.92
C VAL A 291 -1.03 11.05 -3.10
N ALA A 292 -0.31 10.35 -2.22
CA ALA A 292 0.76 10.93 -1.42
C ALA A 292 1.87 11.52 -2.30
N ALA A 293 2.27 10.81 -3.35
CA ALA A 293 3.28 11.29 -4.29
C ALA A 293 2.81 12.55 -5.02
N VAL A 294 1.60 12.54 -5.61
CA VAL A 294 1.03 13.70 -6.31
C VAL A 294 0.98 14.94 -5.41
N LYS A 295 0.48 14.78 -4.17
CA LYS A 295 0.46 15.87 -3.18
C LYS A 295 1.87 16.38 -2.87
N ARG A 296 2.85 15.47 -2.77
CA ARG A 296 4.21 15.82 -2.36
C ARG A 296 4.95 16.64 -3.40
N VAL A 297 4.86 16.27 -4.68
CA VAL A 297 5.51 17.00 -5.78
C VAL A 297 4.68 18.14 -6.35
N ALA A 298 3.46 18.35 -5.86
CA ALA A 298 2.53 19.30 -6.45
C ALA A 298 2.33 19.05 -7.96
N ALA A 299 2.41 17.80 -8.41
CA ALA A 299 2.38 17.39 -9.81
C ALA A 299 1.03 17.60 -10.51
N HIS A 300 0.20 18.47 -9.97
CA HIS A 300 -1.11 18.82 -10.49
C HIS A 300 -1.01 19.53 -11.85
N GLU A 301 0.14 20.16 -12.15
CA GLU A 301 0.42 20.76 -13.48
C GLU A 301 0.48 19.69 -14.60
N THR A 302 0.79 18.44 -14.27
CA THR A 302 0.81 17.28 -15.18
C THR A 302 -0.01 16.13 -14.59
N PRO A 303 -1.35 16.22 -14.61
CA PRO A 303 -2.21 15.46 -13.72
C PRO A 303 -2.48 14.04 -14.22
N GLU A 304 -1.50 13.29 -14.71
CA GLU A 304 -1.71 11.93 -15.27
C GLU A 304 -2.44 10.99 -14.31
N VAL A 305 -2.16 11.11 -13.02
CA VAL A 305 -2.88 10.35 -11.97
C VAL A 305 -4.33 10.81 -11.87
N VAL A 306 -4.59 12.12 -11.81
CA VAL A 306 -5.95 12.67 -11.71
C VAL A 306 -6.78 12.33 -12.95
N ILE A 307 -6.20 12.55 -14.13
CA ILE A 307 -6.75 12.19 -15.43
C ILE A 307 -7.04 10.69 -15.45
N GLY A 308 -6.07 9.87 -15.06
CA GLY A 308 -6.22 8.41 -14.99
C GLY A 308 -7.36 7.97 -14.08
N LEU A 309 -7.50 8.57 -12.90
CA LEU A 309 -8.60 8.31 -11.97
C LEU A 309 -9.96 8.74 -12.54
N CYS A 310 -10.04 9.92 -13.15
CA CYS A 310 -11.27 10.38 -13.80
C CYS A 310 -11.68 9.48 -14.96
N HIS A 311 -10.73 9.02 -15.78
CA HIS A 311 -10.98 8.03 -16.83
C HIS A 311 -11.45 6.69 -16.26
N ILE A 312 -10.88 6.23 -15.15
CA ILE A 312 -11.34 5.01 -14.48
C ILE A 312 -12.80 5.15 -14.07
N VAL A 313 -13.19 6.29 -13.46
CA VAL A 313 -14.60 6.52 -13.09
C VAL A 313 -15.52 6.51 -14.32
N ASP A 314 -15.17 7.26 -15.37
CA ASP A 314 -15.99 7.33 -16.58
C ASP A 314 -16.12 5.95 -17.24
N VAL A 315 -15.01 5.26 -17.50
CA VAL A 315 -15.03 3.96 -18.17
C VAL A 315 -15.74 2.91 -17.35
N SER A 316 -15.52 2.82 -16.03
CA SER A 316 -16.25 1.90 -15.17
C SER A 316 -17.75 2.17 -15.18
N SER A 317 -18.17 3.44 -15.14
CA SER A 317 -19.60 3.79 -15.24
C SER A 317 -20.23 3.50 -16.61
N ARG A 318 -19.44 3.44 -17.68
CA ARG A 318 -19.92 3.04 -19.02
C ARG A 318 -20.03 1.52 -19.15
N SER A 319 -19.15 0.75 -18.52
CA SER A 319 -19.15 -0.71 -18.58
C SER A 319 -20.40 -1.36 -17.94
N ILE A 320 -21.14 -0.64 -17.09
CA ILE A 320 -22.41 -1.10 -16.52
C ILE A 320 -23.63 -0.76 -17.38
N VAL A 321 -23.46 0.03 -18.44
CA VAL A 321 -24.55 0.38 -19.36
C VAL A 321 -24.73 -0.78 -20.34
N PRO A 322 -25.95 -1.33 -20.51
CA PRO A 322 -26.22 -2.35 -21.51
C PRO A 322 -25.82 -1.87 -22.91
N SER A 323 -25.08 -2.70 -23.65
CA SER A 323 -24.74 -2.40 -25.03
C SER A 323 -26.02 -2.41 -25.88
N PRO A 324 -26.26 -1.43 -26.77
CA PRO A 324 -27.40 -1.49 -27.67
C PRO A 324 -27.36 -2.69 -28.63
N LYS A 325 -26.21 -3.37 -28.75
CA LYS A 325 -26.05 -4.60 -29.54
C LYS A 325 -26.25 -5.89 -28.73
N ASP A 326 -26.11 -5.82 -27.40
CA ASP A 326 -26.31 -6.96 -26.50
C ASP A 326 -27.48 -6.62 -25.56
N GLU A 327 -28.69 -7.13 -25.87
CA GLU A 327 -29.90 -6.89 -25.06
C GLU A 327 -29.81 -7.41 -23.60
N LYS A 328 -28.70 -8.05 -23.23
CA LYS A 328 -28.46 -8.57 -21.89
C LYS A 328 -27.82 -7.50 -21.02
N GLN A 329 -28.43 -7.23 -19.87
CA GLN A 329 -27.81 -6.43 -18.84
C GLN A 329 -26.47 -7.05 -18.40
N PRO A 330 -25.47 -6.22 -18.07
CA PRO A 330 -24.24 -6.71 -17.46
C PRO A 330 -24.53 -7.53 -16.21
N SER A 331 -23.73 -8.58 -16.01
CA SER A 331 -23.88 -9.44 -14.83
C SER A 331 -23.76 -8.62 -13.53
N ILE A 332 -24.43 -9.04 -12.46
CA ILE A 332 -24.29 -8.38 -11.15
C ILE A 332 -22.82 -8.32 -10.70
N SER A 333 -22.03 -9.36 -10.99
CA SER A 333 -20.60 -9.42 -10.65
C SER A 333 -19.85 -8.26 -11.33
N THR A 334 -20.12 -8.04 -12.61
CA THR A 334 -19.58 -6.90 -13.37
C THR A 334 -20.06 -5.56 -12.80
N GLN A 335 -21.34 -5.44 -12.44
CA GLN A 335 -21.87 -4.22 -11.82
C GLN A 335 -21.18 -3.90 -10.49
N ILE A 336 -21.00 -4.89 -9.61
CA ILE A 336 -20.27 -4.74 -8.34
C ILE A 336 -18.81 -4.35 -8.61
N ALA A 337 -18.14 -5.03 -9.52
CA ALA A 337 -16.75 -4.77 -9.88
C ALA A 337 -16.54 -3.31 -10.32
N MET A 338 -17.43 -2.80 -11.20
CA MET A 338 -17.37 -1.43 -11.68
C MET A 338 -17.77 -0.41 -10.62
N TYR A 339 -18.77 -0.71 -9.78
CA TYR A 339 -19.17 0.12 -8.66
C TYR A 339 -18.00 0.31 -7.66
N GLU A 340 -17.35 -0.76 -7.25
CA GLU A 340 -16.20 -0.72 -6.34
C GLU A 340 -15.02 0.05 -6.96
N ASN A 341 -14.78 -0.12 -8.28
CA ASN A 341 -13.79 0.68 -8.99
C ASN A 341 -14.08 2.18 -8.94
N VAL A 342 -15.34 2.57 -9.16
CA VAL A 342 -15.76 3.98 -9.07
C VAL A 342 -15.55 4.51 -7.65
N LEU A 343 -15.94 3.74 -6.62
CA LEU A 343 -15.72 4.14 -5.23
C LEU A 343 -14.25 4.40 -4.92
N MET A 344 -13.36 3.48 -5.29
CA MET A 344 -11.92 3.62 -5.03
C MET A 344 -11.31 4.82 -5.76
N ALA A 345 -11.69 5.03 -7.02
CA ALA A 345 -11.18 6.15 -7.80
C ALA A 345 -11.70 7.50 -7.27
N LEU A 346 -12.98 7.57 -6.89
CA LEU A 346 -13.57 8.76 -6.27
C LEU A 346 -12.92 9.06 -4.91
N GLU A 347 -12.71 8.05 -4.08
CA GLU A 347 -12.04 8.22 -2.78
C GLU A 347 -10.62 8.80 -2.97
N ALA A 348 -9.84 8.29 -3.92
CA ALA A 348 -8.51 8.82 -4.24
C ALA A 348 -8.56 10.27 -4.76
N LEU A 349 -9.52 10.59 -5.64
CA LEU A 349 -9.76 11.98 -6.10
C LEU A 349 -10.12 12.90 -4.94
N PHE A 350 -10.95 12.44 -3.99
CA PHE A 350 -11.34 13.22 -2.83
C PHE A 350 -10.18 13.42 -1.87
N GLN A 351 -9.34 12.41 -1.67
CA GLN A 351 -8.13 12.59 -0.89
C GLN A 351 -7.24 13.67 -1.51
N LEU A 352 -7.13 13.78 -2.83
CA LEU A 352 -6.36 14.86 -3.48
C LEU A 352 -6.91 16.26 -3.20
N LEU A 353 -8.22 16.40 -2.99
CA LEU A 353 -8.87 17.66 -2.63
C LEU A 353 -8.75 18.01 -1.14
N GLN A 354 -8.53 17.03 -0.26
CA GLN A 354 -8.43 17.26 1.17
C GLN A 354 -7.15 18.00 1.56
N VAL A 355 -7.31 19.10 2.31
CA VAL A 355 -6.23 19.83 3.00
C VAL A 355 -5.99 19.19 4.36
N LYS A 356 -4.72 19.04 4.77
CA LYS A 356 -4.41 18.64 6.14
C LYS A 356 -4.82 19.76 7.11
N GLU A 357 -5.42 19.41 8.24
CA GLU A 357 -5.91 20.41 9.21
C GLU A 357 -4.84 21.42 9.68
N ASP A 358 -3.56 21.02 9.66
CA ASP A 358 -2.43 21.84 10.11
C ASP A 358 -1.74 22.64 8.99
N GLU A 359 -2.17 22.51 7.73
CA GLU A 359 -1.56 23.22 6.60
C GLU A 359 -2.22 24.60 6.42
N PRO A 360 -1.45 25.70 6.52
CA PRO A 360 -2.02 27.04 6.35
C PRO A 360 -2.53 27.21 4.93
N TRP A 361 -3.75 27.75 4.80
CA TRP A 361 -4.32 28.13 3.51
C TRP A 361 -3.37 29.09 2.79
N SER A 362 -2.82 28.63 1.67
CA SER A 362 -1.92 29.40 0.81
C SER A 362 -2.52 29.50 -0.60
N GLN A 363 -2.16 30.54 -1.35
CA GLN A 363 -2.62 30.70 -2.74
C GLN A 363 -2.20 29.50 -3.61
N GLU A 364 -1.01 28.96 -3.35
CA GLU A 364 -0.48 27.78 -4.00
C GLU A 364 -1.34 26.53 -3.76
N LEU A 365 -1.79 26.32 -2.52
CA LEU A 365 -2.71 25.23 -2.18
C LEU A 365 -4.05 25.36 -2.90
N VAL A 366 -4.62 26.57 -2.92
CA VAL A 366 -5.90 26.85 -3.60
C VAL A 366 -5.78 26.58 -5.10
N PHE A 367 -4.70 27.05 -5.72
CA PHE A 367 -4.44 26.82 -7.14
C PHE A 367 -4.32 25.33 -7.48
N ARG A 368 -3.62 24.55 -6.64
CA ARG A 368 -3.51 23.08 -6.81
C ARG A 368 -4.86 22.38 -6.74
N GLN A 369 -5.70 22.75 -5.77
CA GLN A 369 -7.05 22.21 -5.65
C GLN A 369 -7.91 22.59 -6.85
N GLU A 370 -7.79 23.83 -7.32
CA GLU A 370 -8.52 24.30 -8.50
C GLU A 370 -8.17 23.47 -9.74
N ILE A 371 -6.89 23.12 -9.97
CA ILE A 371 -6.51 22.26 -11.09
C ILE A 371 -7.18 20.89 -10.99
N VAL A 372 -7.15 20.26 -9.81
CA VAL A 372 -7.80 18.96 -9.60
C VAL A 372 -9.31 19.06 -9.84
N LEU A 373 -9.95 20.11 -9.32
CA LEU A 373 -11.38 20.38 -9.54
C LEU A 373 -11.69 20.62 -11.02
N GLN A 374 -10.87 21.38 -11.74
CA GLN A 374 -11.05 21.62 -13.18
C GLN A 374 -10.97 20.30 -13.96
N GLN A 375 -10.02 19.42 -13.64
CA GLN A 375 -9.95 18.09 -14.26
C GLN A 375 -11.20 17.25 -13.92
N ILE A 376 -11.64 17.27 -12.66
CA ILE A 376 -12.87 16.61 -12.24
C ILE A 376 -14.10 17.18 -12.98
N LEU A 377 -14.16 18.48 -13.24
CA LEU A 377 -15.27 19.10 -13.98
C LEU A 377 -15.22 18.80 -15.47
N ASN A 378 -14.02 18.69 -16.05
CA ASN A 378 -13.82 18.28 -17.45
C ASN A 378 -14.28 16.85 -17.71
N HIS A 379 -14.18 15.99 -16.70
CA HIS A 379 -14.65 14.62 -16.74
C HIS A 379 -16.03 14.53 -16.09
N ASP A 380 -17.10 14.39 -16.88
CA ASP A 380 -18.51 14.41 -16.44
C ASP A 380 -18.86 13.32 -15.38
N LEU A 381 -18.41 13.54 -14.13
CA LEU A 381 -18.62 12.64 -12.99
C LEU A 381 -20.10 12.58 -12.62
N ALA A 382 -20.83 13.66 -12.82
CA ALA A 382 -22.28 13.70 -12.61
C ALA A 382 -22.97 12.63 -13.46
N ARG A 383 -22.59 12.52 -14.74
CA ARG A 383 -23.12 11.47 -15.62
C ARG A 383 -22.64 10.08 -15.25
N ALA A 384 -21.43 9.92 -14.70
CA ALA A 384 -20.98 8.64 -14.16
C ALA A 384 -21.86 8.19 -12.97
N VAL A 385 -22.18 9.11 -12.05
CA VAL A 385 -23.10 8.86 -10.92
C VAL A 385 -24.52 8.58 -11.42
N GLU A 386 -25.01 9.32 -12.43
CA GLU A 386 -26.31 9.07 -13.05
C GLU A 386 -26.41 7.65 -13.63
N ARG A 387 -25.36 7.17 -14.31
CA ARG A 387 -25.31 5.80 -14.84
C ARG A 387 -25.39 4.77 -13.71
N LEU A 388 -24.69 4.99 -12.60
CA LEU A 388 -24.77 4.11 -11.43
C LEU A 388 -26.18 4.08 -10.84
N LEU A 389 -26.81 5.25 -10.67
CA LEU A 389 -28.19 5.35 -10.18
C LEU A 389 -29.18 4.59 -11.07
N ARG A 390 -29.00 4.68 -12.39
CA ARG A 390 -29.88 4.03 -13.36
C ARG A 390 -29.66 2.52 -13.49
N HIS A 391 -28.41 2.06 -13.41
CA HIS A 391 -28.03 0.69 -13.78
C HIS A 391 -27.60 -0.20 -12.62
N CYS A 392 -27.40 0.37 -11.42
CA CYS A 392 -27.02 -0.38 -10.22
C CYS A 392 -27.96 -0.12 -9.00
N PRO A 393 -29.30 -0.01 -9.17
CA PRO A 393 -30.19 0.39 -8.08
C PRO A 393 -30.12 -0.55 -6.88
N THR A 394 -30.08 -1.87 -7.10
CA THR A 394 -30.00 -2.87 -6.03
C THR A 394 -28.73 -2.75 -5.18
N ILE A 395 -27.60 -2.38 -5.80
CA ILE A 395 -26.32 -2.18 -5.11
C ILE A 395 -26.39 -0.90 -4.26
N LEU A 396 -26.88 0.20 -4.85
CA LEU A 396 -27.00 1.49 -4.17
C LEU A 396 -28.02 1.49 -3.04
N ASP A 397 -29.07 0.67 -3.16
CA ASP A 397 -30.01 0.47 -2.07
C ASP A 397 -29.34 -0.22 -0.88
N ALA A 398 -28.44 -1.19 -1.14
CA ALA A 398 -27.76 -1.97 -0.12
C ALA A 398 -26.51 -1.28 0.47
N ASP A 399 -25.86 -0.39 -0.27
CA ASP A 399 -24.65 0.31 0.14
C ASP A 399 -24.77 1.83 0.02
N SER A 400 -24.60 2.51 1.15
CA SER A 400 -24.66 3.98 1.22
C SER A 400 -23.32 4.67 0.98
N THR A 401 -22.25 3.92 0.77
CA THR A 401 -20.88 4.45 0.71
C THR A 401 -20.70 5.50 -0.39
N LEU A 402 -21.24 5.29 -1.59
CA LEU A 402 -21.17 6.29 -2.67
C LEU A 402 -21.73 7.64 -2.23
N PHE A 403 -22.91 7.64 -1.60
CA PHE A 403 -23.58 8.86 -1.15
C PHE A 403 -22.86 9.51 0.03
N GLN A 404 -22.27 8.71 0.94
CA GLN A 404 -21.43 9.25 2.02
C GLN A 404 -20.18 9.95 1.46
N SER A 405 -19.52 9.35 0.48
CA SER A 405 -18.35 9.94 -0.18
C SER A 405 -18.71 11.24 -0.91
N ILE A 406 -19.81 11.26 -1.67
CA ILE A 406 -20.30 12.47 -2.34
C ILE A 406 -20.73 13.54 -1.32
N GLY A 407 -21.44 13.15 -0.27
CA GLY A 407 -21.87 14.06 0.79
C GLY A 407 -20.68 14.76 1.47
N THR A 408 -19.57 14.05 1.64
CA THR A 408 -18.33 14.62 2.18
C THR A 408 -17.76 15.71 1.27
N LEU A 409 -17.86 15.57 -0.05
CA LEU A 409 -17.43 16.59 -1.03
C LEU A 409 -18.35 17.82 -1.00
N CYS A 410 -19.66 17.60 -0.91
CA CYS A 410 -20.65 18.68 -0.96
C CYS A 410 -20.80 19.43 0.38
N THR A 411 -20.20 18.92 1.47
CA THR A 411 -20.22 19.59 2.76
C THR A 411 -19.01 20.52 2.86
N PRO A 412 -19.20 21.85 2.94
CA PRO A 412 -18.06 22.76 3.13
C PRO A 412 -17.33 22.38 4.42
N PRO A 413 -15.99 22.44 4.46
CA PRO A 413 -15.25 22.18 5.68
C PRO A 413 -15.77 23.16 6.72
N PHE A 414 -16.40 22.64 7.77
CA PHE A 414 -16.90 23.46 8.85
C PHE A 414 -15.73 24.32 9.33
N THR A 415 -15.87 25.64 9.17
CA THR A 415 -15.05 26.60 9.90
C THR A 415 -15.16 26.18 11.36
N SER A 416 -14.08 25.67 11.94
CA SER A 416 -13.98 25.34 13.35
C SER A 416 -13.99 26.65 14.15
N SER A 417 -15.13 27.35 14.14
CA SER A 417 -15.42 28.30 15.18
C SER A 417 -15.39 27.52 16.49
N ARG A 418 -14.38 27.82 17.29
CA ARG A 418 -14.25 27.50 18.72
C ARG A 418 -15.59 27.14 19.38
N ARG A 419 -15.99 25.87 19.33
CA ARG A 419 -16.68 25.25 20.46
C ARG A 419 -15.61 24.52 21.24
N ARG A 420 -14.88 25.30 22.05
CA ARG A 420 -14.41 24.80 23.34
C ARG A 420 -15.60 24.05 23.95
N ARG A 421 -15.57 22.72 23.95
CA ARG A 421 -16.32 21.97 24.96
C ARG A 421 -15.77 22.47 26.29
N ARG A 422 -16.48 23.42 26.91
CA ARG A 422 -16.33 23.65 28.34
C ARG A 422 -16.50 22.28 29.00
N PRO A 423 -15.58 21.82 29.86
CA PRO A 423 -15.89 20.70 30.72
C PRO A 423 -17.07 21.15 31.57
N SER A 424 -18.23 20.53 31.36
CA SER A 424 -19.40 20.73 32.20
C SER A 424 -19.06 20.20 33.59
N THR A 425 -18.59 21.10 34.44
CA THR A 425 -18.73 20.98 35.88
C THR A 425 -20.23 21.05 36.18
N VAL A 426 -20.83 19.92 36.51
CA VAL A 426 -22.05 19.88 37.32
C VAL A 426 -21.76 18.92 38.46
N SER A 427 -21.38 19.50 39.58
CA SER A 427 -21.43 18.86 40.89
C SER A 427 -22.87 18.84 41.39
N ARG A 428 -23.24 17.72 42.02
CA ARG A 428 -24.14 17.60 43.20
C ARG A 428 -25.64 17.94 42.99
N VAL A 429 -26.62 17.28 43.59
CA VAL A 429 -26.71 16.13 44.50
C VAL A 429 -28.22 15.80 44.70
N GLU A 430 -28.51 14.52 44.94
CA GLU A 430 -29.55 13.94 45.83
C GLU A 430 -31.06 13.82 45.52
N ASN A 431 -31.52 12.65 46.00
CA ASN A 431 -32.84 12.19 46.42
C ASN A 431 -33.70 11.51 45.34
N SER A 432 -34.20 10.28 45.48
CA SER A 432 -34.46 9.39 46.64
C SER A 432 -34.81 8.01 46.06
N THR A 433 -34.50 6.85 46.66
CA THR A 433 -35.30 6.20 47.72
C THR A 433 -34.57 5.02 48.40
N GLN A 434 -34.55 5.07 49.74
CA GLN A 434 -34.74 4.00 50.74
C GLN A 434 -34.20 2.58 50.51
N CYS A 435 -33.35 2.10 51.44
CA CYS A 435 -33.80 1.23 52.56
C CYS A 435 -32.70 1.01 53.63
N PHE A 436 -33.02 1.34 54.90
CA PHE A 436 -32.68 0.72 56.20
C PHE A 436 -31.39 -0.16 56.33
N ARG A 437 -30.58 -0.12 57.40
CA ARG A 437 -30.87 0.02 58.85
C ARG A 437 -29.53 0.19 59.63
N GLU A 438 -29.55 1.02 60.69
CA GLU A 438 -28.98 0.83 62.05
C GLU A 438 -27.57 0.18 62.19
N THR A 439 -26.60 0.69 62.98
CA THR A 439 -26.71 1.02 64.41
C THR A 439 -25.41 1.67 64.96
N ALA A 440 -25.60 2.59 65.94
CA ALA A 440 -24.79 2.90 67.14
C ALA A 440 -23.31 3.37 67.02
N ILE A 441 -23.01 4.64 67.39
CA ILE A 441 -22.49 5.09 68.72
C ILE A 441 -21.15 4.42 69.05
N ARG A 442 -19.99 5.08 69.03
CA ARG A 442 -19.61 6.33 69.72
C ARG A 442 -18.36 6.94 69.09
#